data_AF-A0A958T012-F1
#
_entry.id   AF-A0A958T012-F1
#
_cell.length_a   1.000
_cell.length_b   1.000
_cell.length_c   1.000
_cell.angle_alpha   90.00
_cell.angle_beta   90.00
_cell.angle_gamma   90.00
#
_symmetry.space_group_name_H-M   'P 1'
#
loop_
_entity.id
_entity.type
_entity.pdbx_description
1 polymer ?
#
loop_
_entity_poly.entity_id
_entity_poly.type
_entity_poly.pdbx_seq_one_letter_code
_entity_poly.pdbx_strand_id
1 'polypeptide(L)'
;RMKKVFTNPFSKWLYRWLHPDWGVKLAQYLSVKNKLISGEEDAKFLGEEGEWLVLYSKKKLEEKHRDFFVFGHRHLPLEIDLGNNSKYINLGDWISHYTYGVFDGEKMALKNY
;
A
#
# COMPACT_ATOMS: atom_id res chain seq x y z
N ARG A 1 -11.16 7.08 -7.98
CA ARG A 1 -12.35 7.88 -8.36
C ARG A 1 -12.15 9.40 -8.17
N MET A 2 -11.56 9.85 -7.06
CA MET A 2 -11.26 11.27 -6.81
C MET A 2 -10.18 11.91 -7.71
N LYS A 3 -9.21 11.13 -8.20
CA LYS A 3 -8.15 11.64 -9.09
C LYS A 3 -8.71 12.42 -10.29
N LYS A 4 -9.79 11.92 -10.92
CA LYS A 4 -10.44 12.58 -12.06
C LYS A 4 -10.98 13.96 -11.71
N VAL A 5 -11.51 14.15 -10.49
CA VAL A 5 -12.03 15.43 -10.01
C VAL A 5 -10.86 16.40 -9.77
N PHE A 6 -9.80 15.97 -9.09
CA PHE A 6 -8.63 16.82 -8.82
C PHE A 6 -7.81 17.18 -10.07
N THR A 7 -7.82 16.33 -11.10
CA THR A 7 -7.09 16.60 -12.34
C THR A 7 -7.89 17.40 -13.36
N ASN A 8 -9.23 17.50 -13.22
CA ASN A 8 -10.09 18.20 -14.17
C ASN A 8 -9.75 19.70 -14.22
N PRO A 9 -9.52 20.28 -15.42
CA PRO A 9 -9.22 21.71 -15.58
C PRO A 9 -10.26 22.64 -14.95
N PHE A 10 -11.55 22.29 -15.01
CA PHE A 10 -12.63 23.07 -14.42
C PHE A 10 -12.55 23.09 -12.88
N SER A 11 -12.29 21.93 -12.27
CA SER A 11 -12.11 21.84 -10.81
C SER A 11 -10.87 22.58 -10.33
N LYS A 12 -9.77 22.53 -11.09
CA LYS A 12 -8.57 23.34 -10.81
C LYS A 12 -8.87 24.83 -10.94
N TRP A 13 -9.62 25.23 -11.96
CA TRP A 13 -10.02 26.62 -12.16
C TRP A 13 -10.86 27.13 -10.98
N LEU A 14 -11.86 26.39 -10.53
CA LEU A 14 -12.66 26.73 -9.35
C LEU A 14 -11.80 26.84 -8.07
N TYR A 15 -10.88 25.89 -7.87
CA TYR A 15 -10.00 25.89 -6.69
C TYR A 15 -9.03 27.08 -6.67
N ARG A 16 -8.60 27.58 -7.84
CA ARG A 16 -7.73 28.77 -7.93
C ARG A 16 -8.40 30.06 -7.43
N TRP A 17 -9.74 30.13 -7.52
CA TRP A 17 -10.50 31.28 -7.04
C TRP A 17 -10.85 31.18 -5.55
N LEU A 18 -10.61 30.02 -4.93
CA LEU A 18 -10.85 29.83 -3.52
C LEU A 18 -9.72 30.48 -2.70
N HIS A 19 -10.09 31.37 -1.78
CA HIS A 19 -9.13 32.03 -0.90
C HIS A 19 -8.30 30.97 -0.12
N PRO A 20 -6.98 31.16 0.04
CA PRO A 20 -6.10 30.18 0.69
C PRO A 20 -6.60 29.70 2.06
N ASP A 21 -7.16 30.59 2.89
CA ASP A 21 -7.68 30.24 4.22
C ASP A 21 -8.80 29.20 4.18
N TRP A 22 -9.60 29.18 3.11
CA TRP A 22 -10.66 28.20 2.91
C TRP A 22 -10.17 27.01 2.10
N GLY A 23 -9.32 27.24 1.09
CA GLY A 23 -8.73 26.18 0.28
C GLY A 23 -7.88 25.21 1.09
N VAL A 24 -7.00 25.73 1.95
CA VAL A 24 -6.13 24.91 2.81
C VAL A 24 -6.97 24.09 3.79
N LYS A 25 -7.99 24.70 4.43
CA LYS A 25 -8.89 23.98 5.35
C LYS A 25 -9.67 22.87 4.64
N LEU A 26 -10.18 23.15 3.43
CA LEU A 26 -10.88 22.15 2.62
C LEU A 26 -9.95 20.99 2.21
N ALA A 27 -8.73 21.31 1.77
CA ALA A 27 -7.74 20.31 1.39
C ALA A 27 -7.34 19.42 2.58
N GLN A 28 -7.10 20.02 3.76
CA GLN A 28 -6.81 19.29 4.99
C GLN A 28 -7.98 18.39 5.39
N TYR A 29 -9.21 18.89 5.37
CA TYR A 29 -10.40 18.09 5.70
C TYR A 29 -10.54 16.87 4.79
N LEU A 30 -10.39 17.06 3.47
CA LEU A 30 -10.46 15.96 2.50
C LEU A 30 -9.28 14.99 2.62
N SER A 31 -8.10 15.46 2.98
CA SER A 31 -6.92 14.61 3.19
C SER A 31 -7.06 13.74 4.44
N VAL A 32 -7.42 14.33 5.58
CA VAL A 32 -7.53 13.63 6.87
C VAL A 32 -8.67 12.62 6.86
N LYS A 33 -9.86 12.98 6.34
CA LYS A 33 -10.98 12.04 6.29
C LYS A 33 -10.68 10.80 5.44
N ASN A 34 -10.02 10.95 4.30
CA ASN A 34 -9.63 9.77 3.51
C ASN A 34 -8.63 8.90 4.26
N LYS A 35 -7.68 9.49 4.99
CA LYS A 35 -6.68 8.72 5.74
C LYS A 35 -7.29 7.98 6.93
N LEU A 36 -8.23 8.58 7.66
CA LEU A 36 -8.93 7.95 8.78
C LEU A 36 -9.80 6.77 8.34
N ILE A 37 -10.48 6.91 7.20
CA ILE A 37 -11.32 5.83 6.64
C ILE A 37 -10.45 4.70 6.08
N SER A 38 -9.35 5.03 5.40
CA SER A 38 -8.42 4.04 4.83
C SER A 38 -7.63 3.29 5.91
N GLY A 39 -7.23 3.96 6.99
CA GLY A 39 -6.28 3.40 7.97
C GLY A 39 -6.76 2.15 8.71
N GLU A 40 -8.04 2.08 9.10
CA GLU A 40 -8.61 0.90 9.78
C GLU A 40 -9.00 -0.22 8.81
N GLU A 41 -9.42 0.11 7.58
CA GLU A 41 -9.74 -0.89 6.55
C GLU A 41 -8.48 -1.49 5.94
N ASP A 42 -7.42 -0.70 5.74
CA ASP A 42 -6.14 -1.14 5.17
C ASP A 42 -5.37 -2.08 6.12
N ALA A 43 -5.60 -1.98 7.43
CA ALA A 43 -4.96 -2.81 8.44
C ALA A 43 -5.52 -4.25 8.49
N LYS A 44 -6.65 -4.52 7.82
CA LYS A 44 -7.24 -5.87 7.80
C LYS A 44 -6.70 -6.66 6.62
N PHE A 45 -6.16 -7.83 6.92
CA PHE A 45 -5.83 -8.83 5.90
C PHE A 45 -7.13 -9.39 5.31
N LEU A 46 -7.33 -9.21 4.00
CA LEU A 46 -8.56 -9.65 3.30
C LEU A 46 -8.48 -11.10 2.81
N GLY A 47 -7.44 -11.84 3.19
CA GLY A 47 -7.11 -13.15 2.63
C GLY A 47 -6.30 -13.04 1.34
N GLU A 48 -5.66 -14.13 0.93
CA GLU A 48 -4.78 -14.15 -0.24
C GLU A 48 -5.46 -13.71 -1.55
N GLU A 49 -6.73 -14.07 -1.71
CA GLU A 49 -7.51 -13.74 -2.91
C GLU A 49 -7.98 -12.27 -2.93
N GLY A 50 -8.00 -11.61 -1.78
CA GLY A 50 -8.35 -10.19 -1.64
C GLY A 50 -7.15 -9.26 -1.79
N GLU A 51 -5.92 -9.75 -1.66
CA GLU A 51 -4.71 -8.93 -1.70
C GLU A 51 -4.16 -8.79 -3.13
N TRP A 52 -4.28 -7.59 -3.69
CA TRP A 52 -3.88 -7.32 -5.08
C TRP A 52 -2.40 -7.63 -5.36
N LEU A 53 -1.52 -7.39 -4.39
CA LEU A 53 -0.08 -7.68 -4.53
C LEU A 53 0.21 -9.19 -4.50
N VAL A 54 -0.59 -9.99 -3.79
CA VAL A 54 -0.50 -11.45 -3.80
C VAL A 54 -0.91 -11.97 -5.17
N LEU A 55 -2.06 -11.52 -5.69
CA LEU A 55 -2.53 -11.87 -7.05
C LEU A 55 -1.52 -11.46 -8.13
N TYR A 56 -0.96 -10.26 -8.01
CA TYR A 56 0.10 -9.78 -8.90
C TYR A 56 1.32 -10.70 -8.87
N SER A 57 1.74 -11.13 -7.67
CA SER A 57 2.88 -12.04 -7.50
C SER A 57 2.61 -13.40 -8.14
N LYS A 58 1.43 -13.98 -7.90
CA LYS A 58 0.98 -15.23 -8.54
C LYS A 58 1.01 -15.11 -10.08
N LYS A 59 0.47 -14.03 -10.64
CA LYS A 59 0.54 -13.76 -12.09
C LYS A 59 1.97 -13.63 -12.61
N LYS A 60 2.87 -12.99 -11.84
CA LYS A 60 4.27 -12.84 -12.25
C LYS A 60 5.07 -14.13 -12.15
N LEU A 61 4.67 -15.06 -11.29
CA LEU A 61 5.23 -16.41 -11.24
C LEU A 61 4.91 -17.22 -12.48
N GLU A 62 3.73 -17.04 -13.09
CA GLU A 62 3.38 -17.69 -14.37
C GLU A 62 4.33 -17.27 -15.51
N GLU A 63 4.83 -16.03 -15.50
CA GLU A 63 5.76 -15.52 -16.51
C GLU A 63 7.20 -16.00 -16.28
N LYS A 64 7.67 -15.97 -15.02
CA LYS A 64 9.03 -16.36 -14.63
C LYS A 64 9.13 -16.65 -13.14
N HIS A 65 9.81 -17.74 -12.78
CA HIS A 65 10.10 -18.09 -11.38
C HIS A 65 10.87 -16.99 -10.65
N ARG A 66 10.49 -16.75 -9.39
CA ARG A 66 11.11 -15.82 -8.45
C ARG A 66 10.92 -16.34 -7.04
N ASP A 67 12.01 -16.54 -6.30
CA ASP A 67 11.93 -17.11 -4.95
C ASP A 67 11.26 -16.15 -3.95
N PHE A 68 11.40 -14.83 -4.16
CA PHE A 68 10.85 -13.83 -3.24
C PHE A 68 10.23 -12.64 -3.98
N PHE A 69 9.07 -12.21 -3.51
CA PHE A 69 8.42 -10.95 -3.86
C PHE A 69 8.36 -10.07 -2.62
N VAL A 70 9.10 -8.97 -2.62
CA VAL A 70 9.20 -8.06 -1.47
C VAL A 70 8.49 -6.75 -1.78
N PHE A 71 7.54 -6.36 -0.92
CA PHE A 71 6.74 -5.16 -1.08
C PHE A 71 6.61 -4.38 0.23
N GLY A 72 6.12 -3.14 0.12
CA GLY A 72 5.64 -2.34 1.24
C GLY A 72 4.23 -1.85 0.97
N HIS A 73 3.96 -0.57 1.29
CA HIS A 73 2.73 0.17 0.98
C HIS A 73 1.46 -0.28 1.70
N ARG A 74 1.26 -1.58 1.98
CA ARG A 74 0.12 -2.06 2.79
C ARG A 74 0.26 -1.72 4.26
N HIS A 75 1.45 -1.35 4.73
CA HIS A 75 1.75 -1.09 6.15
C HIS A 75 1.32 -2.25 7.07
N LEU A 76 1.20 -3.45 6.52
CA LEU A 76 0.84 -4.67 7.23
C LEU A 76 1.96 -5.71 7.00
N PRO A 77 2.68 -6.13 8.04
CA PRO A 77 3.71 -7.15 7.90
C PRO A 77 3.07 -8.48 7.54
N LEU A 78 3.46 -9.05 6.39
CA LEU A 78 2.89 -10.30 5.87
C LEU A 78 3.98 -11.18 5.29
N GLU A 79 3.88 -12.48 5.53
CA GLU A 79 4.65 -13.51 4.84
C GLU A 79 3.66 -14.57 4.36
N ILE A 80 3.59 -14.77 3.05
CA ILE A 80 2.62 -15.66 2.39
C ILE A 80 3.39 -16.61 1.47
N ASP A 81 3.12 -17.90 1.59
CA ASP A 81 3.61 -18.91 0.66
C ASP A 81 2.83 -18.83 -0.66
N LEU A 82 3.52 -18.63 -1.77
CA LEU A 82 2.89 -18.60 -3.10
C LEU A 82 2.94 -19.96 -3.80
N GLY A 83 3.53 -20.98 -3.18
CA GLY A 83 3.86 -22.26 -3.80
C GLY A 83 5.13 -22.18 -4.67
N ASN A 84 5.57 -23.33 -5.20
CA ASN A 84 6.77 -23.44 -6.04
C ASN A 84 8.03 -22.81 -5.43
N ASN A 85 8.25 -22.97 -4.13
CA ASN A 85 9.36 -22.33 -3.39
C ASN A 85 9.41 -20.80 -3.54
N SER A 86 8.27 -20.15 -3.75
CA SER A 86 8.17 -18.70 -3.89
C SER A 86 7.40 -18.09 -2.73
N LYS A 87 7.87 -16.96 -2.20
CA LYS A 87 7.21 -16.26 -1.08
C LYS A 87 6.86 -14.82 -1.42
N TYR A 88 5.72 -14.36 -0.92
CA TYR A 88 5.35 -12.96 -0.84
C TYR A 88 5.65 -12.42 0.55
N ILE A 89 6.31 -11.26 0.62
CA ILE A 89 6.73 -10.61 1.85
C ILE A 89 6.33 -9.15 1.77
N ASN A 90 5.46 -8.69 2.69
CA ASN A 90 5.19 -7.28 2.90
C ASN A 90 5.94 -6.81 4.15
N LEU A 91 6.73 -5.74 4.01
CA LEU A 91 7.60 -5.25 5.08
C LEU A 91 6.84 -4.59 6.23
N GLY A 92 5.55 -4.32 6.09
CA GLY A 92 4.79 -3.58 7.09
C GLY A 92 5.22 -2.12 7.17
N ASP A 93 5.43 -1.62 8.39
CA ASP A 93 5.83 -0.25 8.62
C ASP A 93 6.66 -0.06 9.91
N TRP A 94 7.40 1.03 9.94
CA TRP A 94 8.28 1.44 11.04
C TRP A 94 7.63 2.34 12.11
N ILE A 95 6.33 2.62 12.00
CA ILE A 95 5.58 3.49 12.94
C ILE A 95 4.87 2.63 13.99
N SER A 96 4.23 1.56 13.55
CA SER A 96 3.37 0.69 14.36
C SER A 96 4.00 -0.68 14.56
N HIS A 97 4.52 -1.30 13.49
CA HIS A 97 4.96 -2.69 13.52
C HIS A 97 6.46 -2.86 13.79
N TYR A 98 7.27 -1.83 13.49
CA TYR A 98 8.73 -1.86 13.63
C TYR A 98 9.38 -3.04 12.89
N THR A 99 8.81 -3.41 11.74
CA THR A 99 9.23 -4.57 10.95
C THR A 99 10.20 -4.19 9.83
N TYR A 100 11.08 -5.12 9.49
CA TYR A 100 12.08 -4.99 8.44
C TYR A 100 12.43 -6.35 7.83
N GLY A 101 12.89 -6.35 6.58
CA GLY A 101 13.29 -7.56 5.88
C GLY A 101 14.78 -7.83 6.03
N VAL A 102 15.15 -9.10 6.21
CA VAL A 102 16.54 -9.56 6.23
C VAL A 102 16.72 -10.62 5.17
N PHE A 103 17.68 -10.39 4.26
CA PHE A 103 18.14 -11.37 3.29
C PHE A 103 19.55 -11.81 3.65
N ASP A 104 19.76 -13.11 3.85
CA ASP A 104 21.07 -13.68 4.21
C ASP A 104 21.87 -14.21 3.00
N GLY A 105 21.32 -14.09 1.80
CA GLY A 105 21.89 -14.64 0.56
C GLY A 105 21.12 -15.85 0.03
N GLU A 106 20.36 -16.54 0.89
CA GLU A 106 19.54 -17.70 0.52
C GLU A 106 18.06 -17.52 0.89
N LYS A 107 17.80 -16.95 2.06
CA LYS A 107 16.47 -16.80 2.64
C LYS A 107 16.16 -15.35 2.91
N MET A 108 14.95 -14.96 2.56
CA MET A 108 14.34 -13.71 2.99
C MET A 108 13.44 -13.98 4.19
N ALA A 109 13.62 -13.22 5.27
CA ALA A 109 12.81 -13.31 6.48
C ALA A 109 12.34 -11.92 6.90
N LEU A 110 11.11 -11.84 7.42
CA LEU A 110 10.60 -10.64 8.06
C LEU A 110 10.96 -10.67 9.56
N LYS A 111 11.54 -9.59 10.06
CA LYS A 111 11.91 -9.42 11.48
C LYS A 111 11.27 -8.17 12.05
N ASN A 112 11.19 -8.10 13.37
CA ASN A 112 10.78 -6.94 14.14
C ASN A 112 11.88 -6.55 15.14
N TYR A 113 11.91 -5.27 15.51
CA TYR A 113 12.73 -4.75 16.62
C TYR A 113 12.09 -5.02 17.98
#